data_AF-A0A3Q1HLN8-F1
#
_entry.id   AF-A0A3Q1HLN8-F1
#
_cell.length_a   1.000
_cell.length_b   1.000
_cell.length_c   1.000
_cell.angle_alpha   90.00
_cell.angle_beta   90.00
_cell.angle_gamma   90.00
#
_symmetry.space_group_name_H-M   'P 1'
#
loop_
_entity.id
_entity.type
_entity.pdbx_description
1 polymer ?
#
loop_
_entity_poly.entity_id
_entity_poly.type
_entity_poly.pdbx_seq_one_letter_code
_entity_poly.pdbx_strand_id
1 'polypeptide(L)'
;MKFDSILAELNGFGKFQIRLILIQTLSQVTLPCHFLLNNFMAAVPSHHCNISTLDDGGIFRNLTLPQKLAVGIPAEQDGTRSSCQMFSKPQYQYLSDSNSSEATSRVQCQNGWVYDNSTFKSTIATEVSAFH
;
A
#
# COMPACT_ATOMS: atom_id res chain seq x y z
N MET A 1 -59.34 -7.87 13.86
CA MET A 1 -58.72 -9.10 13.31
C MET A 1 -57.21 -8.94 13.37
N LYS A 2 -56.45 -10.00 13.68
CA LYS A 2 -54.98 -9.94 13.79
C LYS A 2 -54.35 -10.11 12.39
N PHE A 3 -53.25 -9.39 12.13
CA PHE A 3 -52.57 -9.40 10.82
C PHE A 3 -52.13 -10.81 10.39
N ASP A 4 -51.70 -11.64 11.35
CA ASP A 4 -51.30 -13.04 11.11
C ASP A 4 -52.43 -13.90 10.53
N SER A 5 -53.69 -13.61 10.89
CA SER A 5 -54.86 -14.34 10.42
C SER A 5 -55.15 -14.08 8.94
N ILE A 6 -54.89 -12.85 8.47
CA ILE A 6 -55.05 -12.44 7.07
C ILE A 6 -53.92 -13.04 6.21
N LEU A 7 -52.70 -13.11 6.77
CA LEU A 7 -51.56 -13.75 6.08
C LEU A 7 -51.76 -15.25 5.87
N ALA A 8 -52.35 -15.93 6.86
CA ALA A 8 -52.65 -17.36 6.77
C ALA A 8 -53.72 -17.64 5.69
N GLU A 9 -54.70 -16.75 5.54
CA GLU A 9 -55.77 -16.83 4.53
C GLU A 9 -55.25 -16.59 3.10
N LEU A 10 -54.18 -15.80 2.94
CA LEU A 10 -53.51 -15.53 1.66
C LEU A 10 -52.35 -16.50 1.33
N ASN A 11 -52.24 -17.62 2.04
CA ASN A 11 -51.20 -18.65 1.85
C ASN A 11 -49.77 -18.20 2.21
N GLY A 12 -49.61 -17.18 3.06
CA GLY A 12 -48.33 -16.73 3.61
C GLY A 12 -47.34 -16.16 2.59
N PHE A 13 -46.03 -16.21 2.91
CA PHE A 13 -44.96 -15.83 2.01
C PHE A 13 -44.76 -16.90 0.93
N GLY A 14 -45.18 -16.59 -0.30
CA GLY A 14 -45.06 -17.53 -1.43
C GLY A 14 -43.61 -17.79 -1.83
N LYS A 15 -43.33 -18.97 -2.42
CA LYS A 15 -41.99 -19.31 -2.97
C LYS A 15 -41.44 -18.23 -3.90
N PHE A 16 -42.30 -17.56 -4.67
CA PHE A 16 -41.93 -16.45 -5.54
C PHE A 16 -41.44 -15.22 -4.76
N GLN A 17 -42.16 -14.83 -3.70
CA GLN A 17 -41.77 -13.70 -2.85
C GLN A 17 -40.46 -13.97 -2.11
N ILE A 18 -40.27 -15.21 -1.63
CA ILE A 18 -39.00 -15.63 -1.02
C ILE A 18 -37.86 -15.53 -2.05
N ARG A 19 -38.04 -16.03 -3.28
CA ARG A 19 -37.04 -15.89 -4.35
C ARG A 19 -36.73 -14.44 -4.68
N LEU A 20 -37.76 -13.58 -4.73
CA LEU A 20 -37.59 -12.16 -5.00
C LEU A 20 -36.78 -11.46 -3.89
N ILE A 21 -37.07 -11.77 -2.63
CA ILE A 21 -36.30 -11.25 -1.48
C ILE A 21 -34.85 -11.73 -1.56
N LEU A 22 -34.60 -13.01 -1.86
CA LEU A 22 -33.24 -13.53 -1.98
C LEU A 22 -32.44 -12.81 -3.08
N ILE A 23 -33.04 -12.60 -4.25
CA ILE A 23 -32.41 -11.86 -5.36
C ILE A 23 -32.15 -10.41 -4.95
N GLN A 24 -33.10 -9.78 -4.27
CA GLN A 24 -32.98 -8.40 -3.80
C GLN A 24 -31.87 -8.26 -2.75
N THR A 25 -31.76 -9.22 -1.82
CA THR A 25 -30.70 -9.23 -0.80
C THR A 25 -29.33 -9.44 -1.44
N LEU A 26 -29.21 -10.32 -2.44
CA LEU A 26 -27.95 -10.53 -3.16
C LEU A 26 -27.49 -9.26 -3.88
N SER A 27 -28.41 -8.52 -4.52
CA SER A 27 -28.06 -7.25 -5.18
C SER A 27 -27.62 -6.20 -4.16
N GLN A 28 -28.28 -6.14 -3.00
CA GLN A 28 -27.95 -5.20 -1.94
C GLN A 28 -26.62 -5.51 -1.25
N VAL A 29 -26.25 -6.79 -1.10
CA VAL A 29 -24.95 -7.19 -0.51
C VAL A 29 -23.80 -6.94 -1.47
N THR A 30 -24.03 -6.99 -2.79
CA THR A 30 -22.98 -6.75 -3.78
C THR A 30 -22.41 -5.32 -3.71
N LEU A 31 -23.26 -4.32 -3.44
CA LEU A 31 -22.83 -2.92 -3.31
C LEU A 31 -21.75 -2.68 -2.22
N PRO A 32 -21.99 -3.01 -0.93
CA PRO A 32 -20.97 -2.82 0.11
C PRO A 32 -19.72 -3.67 -0.15
N CYS A 33 -19.86 -4.86 -0.73
CA CYS A 33 -18.70 -5.67 -1.14
C CYS A 33 -17.81 -4.94 -2.16
N HIS A 34 -18.39 -4.27 -3.16
CA HIS A 34 -17.62 -3.45 -4.10
C HIS A 34 -16.93 -2.26 -3.43
N PHE A 35 -17.60 -1.58 -2.50
CA PHE A 35 -16.97 -0.49 -1.74
C PHE A 35 -15.80 -0.99 -0.88
N LEU A 36 -15.95 -2.15 -0.24
CA LEU A 36 -14.87 -2.76 0.54
C LEU A 36 -13.68 -3.14 -0.34
N LEU A 37 -13.91 -3.69 -1.53
CA LEU A 37 -12.85 -4.04 -2.49
C LEU A 37 -11.94 -2.84 -2.81
N ASN A 38 -12.50 -1.64 -2.94
CA ASN A 38 -11.71 -0.43 -3.21
C ASN A 38 -10.67 -0.13 -2.13
N ASN A 39 -10.91 -0.48 -0.86
CA ASN A 39 -9.93 -0.28 0.21
C ASN A 39 -8.68 -1.14 -0.03
N PHE A 40 -8.85 -2.36 -0.56
CA PHE A 40 -7.73 -3.24 -0.87
C PHE A 40 -7.02 -2.84 -2.17
N MET A 41 -7.77 -2.36 -3.17
CA MET A 41 -7.17 -1.91 -4.43
C MET A 41 -6.40 -0.60 -4.28
N ALA A 42 -6.83 0.30 -3.39
CA ALA A 42 -6.18 1.58 -3.14
C ALA A 42 -5.13 1.55 -2.02
N ALA A 43 -4.86 0.38 -1.43
CA ALA A 43 -3.84 0.24 -0.40
C ALA A 43 -2.46 0.62 -0.97
N VAL A 44 -1.66 1.35 -0.19
CA VAL A 44 -0.28 1.68 -0.55
C VAL A 44 0.63 0.73 0.25
N PRO A 45 1.29 -0.24 -0.40
CA PRO A 45 2.20 -1.13 0.31
C PRO A 45 3.43 -0.37 0.82
N SER A 46 4.13 -0.96 1.79
CA SER A 46 5.40 -0.45 2.27
C SER A 46 6.36 -0.24 1.10
N HIS A 47 6.94 0.95 1.02
CA HIS A 47 7.78 1.34 -0.10
C HIS A 47 8.92 2.23 0.36
N HIS A 48 9.92 2.31 -0.52
CA HIS A 48 11.11 3.13 -0.30
C HIS A 48 11.53 3.78 -1.63
N CYS A 49 12.28 4.88 -1.56
CA CYS A 49 12.77 5.54 -2.78
C CYS A 49 13.64 4.58 -3.60
N ASN A 50 13.56 4.68 -4.93
CA ASN A 50 14.48 3.99 -5.81
C ASN A 50 15.87 4.65 -5.75
N ILE A 51 16.83 3.96 -5.14
CA ILE A 51 18.21 4.43 -4.95
C ILE A 51 19.16 4.08 -6.10
N SER A 52 18.64 3.63 -7.24
CA SER A 52 19.49 3.23 -8.38
C SER A 52 20.34 4.37 -8.94
N THR A 53 19.91 5.63 -8.79
CA THR A 53 20.68 6.82 -9.23
C THR A 53 21.79 7.23 -8.29
N LEU A 54 21.82 6.69 -7.07
CA LEU A 54 22.95 6.85 -6.15
C LEU A 54 24.13 5.92 -6.51
N ASP A 55 23.96 5.03 -7.49
CA ASP A 55 25.04 4.20 -8.02
C ASP A 55 26.03 5.04 -8.84
N ASP A 56 27.02 5.59 -8.14
CA ASP A 56 28.13 6.35 -8.69
C ASP A 56 29.22 5.47 -9.33
N GLY A 57 28.99 4.15 -9.41
CA GLY A 57 29.96 3.17 -9.93
C GLY A 57 31.15 2.93 -9.00
N GLY A 58 31.16 3.53 -7.80
CA GLY A 58 32.23 3.42 -6.81
C GLY A 58 31.90 2.43 -5.70
N ILE A 59 32.09 2.88 -4.44
CA ILE A 59 31.86 2.08 -3.24
C ILE A 59 30.39 1.62 -3.16
N PHE A 60 29.45 2.43 -3.66
CA PHE A 60 28.02 2.12 -3.61
C PHE A 60 27.71 0.78 -4.28
N ARG A 61 28.30 0.49 -5.44
CA ARG A 61 28.03 -0.74 -6.19
C ARG A 61 28.40 -2.00 -5.43
N ASN A 62 29.48 -1.95 -4.66
CA ASN A 62 30.03 -3.05 -3.86
C ASN A 62 29.23 -3.31 -2.56
N LEU A 63 28.34 -2.40 -2.16
CA LEU A 63 27.52 -2.58 -0.97
C LEU A 63 26.42 -3.62 -1.18
N THR A 64 26.11 -4.34 -0.12
CA THR A 64 24.92 -5.20 -0.06
C THR A 64 23.64 -4.36 -0.08
N LEU A 65 22.51 -4.93 -0.52
CA LEU A 65 21.21 -4.23 -0.52
C LEU A 65 20.85 -3.54 0.82
N PRO A 66 20.98 -4.18 2.00
CA PRO A 66 20.67 -3.51 3.27
C PRO A 66 21.60 -2.33 3.56
N GLN A 67 22.88 -2.42 3.17
CA GLN A 67 23.84 -1.34 3.31
C GLN A 67 23.53 -0.17 2.37
N LYS A 68 23.17 -0.46 1.11
CA LYS A 68 22.71 0.55 0.14
C LYS A 68 21.50 1.32 0.68
N LEU A 69 20.54 0.62 1.27
CA LEU A 69 19.36 1.24 1.88
C LEU A 69 19.71 2.09 3.12
N ALA A 70 20.66 1.66 3.95
CA ALA A 70 21.10 2.43 5.12
C ALA A 70 21.81 3.74 4.74
N VAL A 71 22.57 3.71 3.64
CA VAL A 71 23.36 4.84 3.14
C VAL A 71 22.56 5.78 2.24
N GLY A 72 21.49 5.27 1.61
CA GLY A 72 20.67 6.02 0.66
C GLY A 72 19.37 6.57 1.23
N ILE A 73 18.85 6.01 2.33
CA ILE A 73 17.52 6.35 2.86
C ILE A 73 17.62 6.75 4.35
N PRO A 74 17.13 7.94 4.73
CA PRO A 74 17.09 8.35 6.13
C PRO A 74 16.20 7.45 6.97
N ALA A 75 16.61 7.24 8.22
CA ALA A 75 15.73 6.74 9.26
C ALA A 75 14.83 7.87 9.79
N GLU A 76 13.56 7.55 10.00
CA GLU A 76 12.57 8.37 10.69
C GLU A 76 12.78 8.28 12.21
N GLN A 77 12.06 9.08 13.00
CA GLN A 77 12.19 9.10 14.46
C GLN A 77 11.89 7.73 15.11
N ASP A 78 11.02 6.95 14.46
CA ASP A 78 10.61 5.61 14.92
C ASP A 78 11.61 4.51 14.54
N GLY A 79 12.76 4.86 13.93
CA GLY A 79 13.78 3.91 13.46
C GLY A 79 13.42 3.18 12.16
N THR A 80 12.22 3.41 11.62
CA THR A 80 11.82 2.96 10.28
C THR A 80 12.50 3.80 9.20
N ARG A 81 12.63 3.26 7.99
CA ARG A 81 13.17 4.01 6.86
C ARG A 81 12.10 4.93 6.29
N SER A 82 12.49 6.14 5.89
CA SER A 82 11.56 7.09 5.27
C SER A 82 11.10 6.59 3.91
N SER A 83 9.79 6.63 3.66
CA SER A 83 9.20 6.14 2.40
C SER A 83 9.25 7.16 1.26
N CYS A 84 9.32 8.46 1.59
CA CYS A 84 9.21 9.54 0.60
C CYS A 84 10.49 10.37 0.42
N GLN A 85 11.49 10.14 1.27
CA GLN A 85 12.74 10.90 1.28
C GLN A 85 13.94 9.99 1.06
N MET A 86 14.94 10.50 0.34
CA MET A 86 16.25 9.88 0.17
C MET A 86 17.35 10.92 0.41
N PHE A 87 18.59 10.46 0.57
CA PHE A 87 19.73 11.37 0.56
C PHE A 87 20.09 11.78 -0.86
N SER A 88 20.54 13.02 -1.04
CA SER A 88 21.02 13.50 -2.36
C SER A 88 22.30 12.79 -2.83
N LYS A 89 23.09 12.30 -1.88
CA LYS A 89 24.35 11.58 -2.06
C LYS A 89 24.43 10.44 -1.04
N PRO A 90 25.13 9.33 -1.37
CA PRO A 90 25.26 8.21 -0.44
C PRO A 90 26.03 8.64 0.82
N GLN A 91 25.39 8.45 1.98
CA GLN A 91 25.94 8.80 3.29
C GLN A 91 26.67 7.62 3.94
N TYR A 92 27.94 7.40 3.57
CA TYR A 92 28.73 6.24 4.04
C TYR A 92 29.01 6.25 5.55
N GLN A 93 28.83 7.40 6.21
CA GLN A 93 28.92 7.55 7.66
C GLN A 93 27.94 6.65 8.44
N TYR A 94 26.87 6.17 7.81
CA TYR A 94 25.95 5.21 8.44
C TYR A 94 26.45 3.76 8.39
N LEU A 95 27.57 3.48 7.72
CA LEU A 95 28.20 2.13 7.69
C LEU A 95 29.38 2.00 8.62
N SER A 96 30.11 3.09 8.82
CA SER A 96 31.25 3.17 9.72
C SER A 96 30.80 4.15 10.80
N ASP A 97 30.58 3.70 12.04
CA ASP A 97 30.12 4.49 13.21
C ASP A 97 31.01 5.71 13.51
N SER A 98 31.09 6.61 12.54
CA SER A 98 31.97 7.74 12.45
C SER A 98 31.05 8.95 12.40
N ASN A 99 31.15 9.76 13.45
CA ASN A 99 30.41 11.01 13.56
C ASN A 99 30.98 12.05 12.59
N SER A 100 30.92 11.80 11.28
CA SER A 100 31.06 12.89 10.32
C SER A 100 29.73 13.64 10.30
N SER A 101 29.76 14.90 10.70
CA SER A 101 28.65 15.82 10.57
C SER A 101 28.59 16.38 9.15
N GLU A 102 28.52 15.52 8.12
CA GLU A 102 28.16 16.03 6.80
C GLU A 102 26.70 16.43 6.82
N ALA A 103 26.42 17.62 6.28
CA ALA A 103 25.07 18.15 6.19
C ALA A 103 24.19 17.17 5.40
N THR A 104 23.32 16.48 6.12
CA THR A 104 22.47 15.44 5.55
C THR A 104 21.35 16.07 4.73
N SER A 105 21.62 16.37 3.46
CA SER A 105 20.60 16.92 2.57
C SER A 105 19.62 15.81 2.16
N ARG A 106 18.46 15.82 2.79
CA ARG A 106 17.31 14.96 2.44
C ARG A 106 16.56 15.61 1.28
N VAL A 107 16.24 14.81 0.27
CA VAL A 107 15.47 15.23 -0.91
C VAL A 107 14.31 14.26 -1.11
N GLN A 108 13.27 14.71 -1.81
CA GLN A 108 12.18 13.81 -2.22
C GLN A 108 12.71 12.77 -3.21
N CYS A 109 12.12 11.56 -3.24
CA CYS A 109 12.51 10.51 -4.18
C CYS A 109 12.54 11.04 -5.62
N GLN A 110 13.69 10.96 -6.29
CA GLN A 110 13.85 11.49 -7.65
C GLN A 110 13.50 10.48 -8.75
N ASN A 111 13.58 9.18 -8.46
CA ASN A 111 13.44 8.11 -9.45
C ASN A 111 12.30 7.15 -9.12
N GLY A 112 11.25 7.69 -8.50
CA GLY A 112 10.09 6.93 -8.07
C GLY A 112 10.37 6.04 -6.86
N TRP A 113 9.53 5.02 -6.71
CA TRP A 113 9.47 4.18 -5.52
C TRP A 113 9.59 2.70 -5.88
N VAL A 114 10.17 1.94 -4.96
CA VAL A 114 10.20 0.49 -4.98
C VAL A 114 9.26 -0.01 -3.88
N TYR A 115 8.22 -0.72 -4.28
CA TYR A 115 7.19 -1.26 -3.41
C TYR A 115 7.50 -2.69 -2.98
N ASP A 116 7.14 -3.04 -1.74
CA ASP A 116 7.19 -4.42 -1.25
C ASP A 116 5.94 -5.20 -1.70
N ASN A 117 6.18 -6.31 -2.40
CA ASN A 117 5.13 -7.17 -2.96
C ASN A 117 4.75 -8.34 -2.03
N SER A 118 5.21 -8.33 -0.77
CA SER A 118 4.90 -9.38 0.21
C SER A 118 3.41 -9.49 0.54
N THR A 119 2.72 -8.35 0.64
CA THR A 119 1.31 -8.27 1.06
C THR A 119 0.37 -8.14 -0.13
N PHE A 120 0.70 -7.26 -1.08
CA PHE A 120 -0.08 -7.02 -2.29
C PHE A 120 0.82 -7.17 -3.51
N LYS A 121 0.40 -7.96 -4.50
CA LYS A 121 1.14 -8.09 -5.76
C LYS A 121 1.05 -6.83 -6.63
N SER A 122 -0.16 -6.27 -6.68
CA SER A 122 -0.48 -5.05 -7.41
C SER A 122 -1.59 -4.31 -6.68
N THR A 123 -1.50 -2.99 -6.68
CA THR A 123 -2.49 -2.03 -6.20
C THR A 123 -2.55 -0.88 -7.19
N ILE A 124 -3.58 -0.05 -7.12
CA ILE A 124 -3.68 1.17 -7.92
C ILE A 124 -2.44 2.06 -7.69
N ALA A 125 -1.94 2.11 -6.45
CA ALA A 125 -0.74 2.87 -6.11
C ALA A 125 0.52 2.35 -6.84
N THR A 126 0.73 1.03 -6.88
CA THR A 126 1.90 0.44 -7.56
C THR A 126 1.81 0.58 -9.08
N GLU A 127 0.61 0.49 -9.66
CA GLU A 127 0.43 0.58 -11.12
C GLU A 127 0.54 2.01 -11.63
N VAL A 128 -0.11 2.98 -10.97
CA VAL A 128 -0.06 4.39 -11.39
C VAL A 128 1.34 4.99 -11.16
N SER A 129 2.04 4.57 -10.11
CA SER A 129 3.42 5.02 -9.86
C SER A 129 4.43 4.53 -10.88
N ALA A 130 4.13 3.47 -11.64
CA ALA A 130 5.01 2.98 -12.71
C ALA A 130 4.91 3.81 -14.00
N PHE A 131 3.92 4.71 -14.11
CA PHE A 131 3.69 5.57 -15.28
C PHE A 131 4.29 6.98 -15.14
N HIS A 132 5.00 7.27 -14.05
CA HIS A 132 5.69 8.54 -13.81
C HIS A 132 7.20 8.31 -13.77
#